data_AF-A0A1W1HMC3-F1
#
_entry.id   AF-A0A1W1HMC3-F1
#
_cell.length_a   1.000
_cell.length_b   1.000
_cell.length_c   1.000
_cell.angle_alpha   90.00
_cell.angle_beta   90.00
_cell.angle_gamma   90.00
#
_symmetry.space_group_name_H-M   'P 1'
#
loop_
_entity.id
_entity.type
_entity.pdbx_description
1 polymer ?
#
loop_
_entity_poly.entity_id
_entity_poly.type
_entity_poly.pdbx_seq_one_letter_code
_entity_poly.pdbx_strand_id
1 'polypeptide(L)'
;MEMSELRLQMNEYLALEFSTDGTPSENVPFVLTLAHQDSDLVIFEFDEDEPFFAISSNNCLEYIPKSGMTVQDLLIEYTGSGWIADREPVSDDTVVIGDPQVPPLSERRAAFASFAAKEGRAHAESWKVIECVFLRTETKYLGLVGQPGLDHAWIIGNDLAPIKVEFPQALASRRIAFGIGKALQTGKLV
;
A
#
# COMPACT_ATOMS: atom_id res chain seq x y z
N MET A 1 -10.87 6.30 -24.36
CA MET A 1 -9.50 6.68 -24.75
C MET A 1 -8.89 5.52 -25.51
N GLU A 2 -8.26 5.78 -26.66
CA GLU A 2 -7.56 4.72 -27.40
C GLU A 2 -6.26 4.32 -26.67
N MET A 3 -5.82 3.06 -26.78
CA MET A 3 -4.61 2.58 -26.08
C MET A 3 -3.34 3.34 -26.51
N SER A 4 -3.26 3.75 -27.78
CA SER A 4 -2.18 4.60 -28.31
C SER A 4 -2.14 5.97 -27.62
N GLU A 5 -3.30 6.59 -27.44
CA GLU A 5 -3.47 7.87 -26.76
C GLU A 5 -3.11 7.78 -25.28
N LEU A 6 -3.56 6.73 -24.59
CA LEU A 6 -3.21 6.48 -23.19
C LEU A 6 -1.69 6.29 -23.01
N ARG A 7 -1.05 5.53 -23.89
CA ARG A 7 0.42 5.31 -23.84
C ARG A 7 1.19 6.61 -24.02
N LEU A 8 0.69 7.52 -24.86
CA LEU A 8 1.28 8.85 -25.05
C LEU A 8 1.12 9.69 -23.78
N GLN A 9 -0.10 9.79 -23.26
CA GLN A 9 -0.39 10.55 -22.03
C GLN A 9 0.41 10.01 -20.83
N MET A 10 0.52 8.69 -20.69
CA MET A 10 1.33 8.08 -19.64
C MET A 10 2.81 8.41 -19.80
N ASN A 11 3.35 8.40 -21.02
CA ASN A 11 4.74 8.81 -21.25
C ASN A 11 4.97 10.29 -20.92
N GLU A 12 4.04 11.17 -21.31
CA GLU A 12 4.11 12.60 -20.98
C GLU A 12 4.08 12.83 -19.46
N TYR A 13 3.18 12.13 -18.76
CA TYR A 13 3.10 12.15 -17.31
C TYR A 13 4.40 11.67 -16.65
N LEU A 14 4.90 10.49 -17.02
CA LEU A 14 6.14 9.94 -16.46
C LEU A 14 7.35 10.82 -16.77
N ALA A 15 7.40 11.44 -17.95
CA ALA A 15 8.49 12.36 -18.31
C ALA A 15 8.54 13.58 -17.39
N LEU A 16 7.39 14.07 -16.91
CA LEU A 16 7.31 15.16 -15.93
C LEU A 16 7.77 14.68 -14.55
N GLU A 17 7.28 13.53 -14.08
CA GLU A 17 7.60 12.99 -12.76
C GLU A 17 9.08 12.61 -12.59
N PHE A 18 9.70 12.07 -13.65
CA PHE A 18 11.11 11.68 -13.66
C PHE A 18 12.04 12.79 -14.18
N SER A 19 11.55 14.02 -14.35
CA SER A 19 12.41 15.15 -14.69
C SER A 19 13.08 15.73 -13.45
N THR A 20 14.41 15.76 -13.42
CA THR A 20 15.17 16.41 -12.34
C THR A 20 15.58 17.81 -12.80
N ASP A 21 15.17 18.85 -12.07
CA ASP A 21 15.47 20.26 -12.40
C ASP A 21 15.06 20.66 -13.84
N GLY A 22 13.98 20.07 -14.36
CA GLY A 22 13.49 20.31 -15.72
C GLY A 22 14.29 19.61 -16.82
N THR A 23 15.25 18.74 -16.46
CA THR A 23 15.93 17.84 -17.41
C THR A 23 15.19 16.51 -17.46
N PRO A 24 14.68 16.07 -18.63
CA PRO A 24 14.02 14.78 -18.77
C PRO A 24 14.96 13.61 -18.47
N SER A 25 14.43 12.48 -17.97
CA SER A 25 15.19 11.23 -17.86
C SER A 25 15.73 10.79 -19.24
N GLU A 26 16.90 10.15 -19.24
CA GLU A 26 17.53 9.57 -20.43
C GLU A 26 16.70 8.45 -21.07
N ASN A 27 15.78 7.84 -20.30
CA ASN A 27 14.93 6.75 -20.75
C ASN A 27 13.60 7.23 -21.36
N VAL A 28 13.39 8.55 -21.50
CA VAL A 28 12.21 9.10 -22.19
C VAL A 28 12.40 8.99 -23.72
N PRO A 29 11.42 8.45 -24.48
CA PRO A 29 10.16 7.86 -24.01
C PRO A 29 10.36 6.48 -23.39
N PHE A 30 9.67 6.24 -22.27
CA PHE A 30 9.72 4.98 -21.54
C PHE A 30 9.13 3.84 -22.38
N VAL A 31 9.77 2.67 -22.29
CA VAL A 31 9.28 1.44 -22.91
C VAL A 31 8.18 0.83 -22.04
N LEU A 32 6.93 1.25 -22.27
CA LEU A 32 5.77 0.74 -21.55
C LEU A 32 5.32 -0.62 -22.08
N THR A 33 5.38 -1.67 -21.25
CA THR A 33 4.85 -3.00 -21.57
C THR A 33 3.47 -3.16 -20.94
N LEU A 34 2.42 -3.45 -21.73
CA LEU A 34 1.07 -3.64 -21.17
C LEU A 34 1.04 -4.95 -20.37
N ALA A 35 0.66 -4.86 -19.10
CA ALA A 35 0.68 -5.99 -18.18
C ALA A 35 -0.73 -6.36 -17.69
N HIS A 36 -1.65 -5.39 -17.62
CA HIS A 36 -3.06 -5.62 -17.30
C HIS A 36 -3.97 -4.57 -17.94
N GLN A 37 -5.20 -4.97 -18.27
CA GLN A 37 -6.24 -4.05 -18.74
C GLN A 37 -7.63 -4.62 -18.41
N ASP A 38 -8.46 -3.81 -17.74
CA ASP A 38 -9.90 -3.99 -17.64
C ASP A 38 -10.64 -2.67 -17.96
N SER A 39 -11.91 -2.53 -17.54
CA SER A 39 -12.73 -1.33 -17.83
C SER A 39 -12.20 -0.07 -17.16
N ASP A 40 -11.62 -0.19 -15.98
CA ASP A 40 -11.35 0.94 -15.08
C ASP A 40 -9.88 1.02 -14.64
N LEU A 41 -9.07 0.03 -15.03
CA LEU A 41 -7.67 -0.12 -14.65
C LEU A 41 -6.81 -0.59 -15.84
N VAL A 42 -5.77 0.19 -16.15
CA VAL A 42 -4.72 -0.19 -17.10
C VAL A 42 -3.38 -0.13 -16.38
N ILE A 43 -2.60 -1.21 -16.47
CA ILE A 43 -1.28 -1.30 -15.86
C ILE A 43 -0.24 -1.58 -16.93
N PHE A 44 0.77 -0.71 -16.99
CA PHE A 44 2.00 -0.95 -17.73
C PHE A 44 3.13 -1.27 -16.74
N GLU A 45 4.09 -2.07 -17.20
CA GLU A 45 5.41 -2.21 -16.59
C GLU A 45 6.43 -1.41 -17.39
N PHE A 46 7.37 -0.78 -16.70
CA PHE A 46 8.52 -0.11 -17.30
C PHE A 46 9.70 -0.15 -16.33
N ASP A 47 10.90 0.04 -16.88
CA ASP A 47 12.15 0.03 -16.12
C ASP A 47 12.82 1.41 -16.16
N GLU A 48 13.37 1.83 -15.02
CA GLU A 48 14.34 2.91 -14.86
C GLU A 48 15.55 2.32 -14.11
N ASP A 49 16.17 3.05 -13.17
CA ASP A 49 17.13 2.51 -12.20
C ASP A 49 16.57 1.30 -11.41
N GLU A 50 15.24 1.24 -11.28
CA GLU A 50 14.50 0.10 -10.74
C GLU A 50 13.19 -0.13 -11.54
N PRO A 51 12.49 -1.27 -11.37
CA PRO A 51 11.30 -1.55 -12.16
C PRO A 51 10.03 -0.98 -11.50
N PHE A 52 9.11 -0.47 -12.33
CA PHE A 52 7.90 0.26 -11.91
C PHE A 52 6.62 -0.29 -12.55
N PHE A 53 5.49 0.01 -11.91
CA PHE A 53 4.17 0.00 -12.51
C PHE A 53 3.76 1.42 -12.87
N ALA A 54 3.26 1.62 -14.09
CA ALA A 54 2.57 2.84 -14.51
C ALA A 54 1.08 2.51 -14.65
N ILE A 55 0.23 3.24 -13.95
CA ILE A 55 -1.15 2.84 -13.71
C ILE A 55 -2.10 3.97 -14.12
N SER A 56 -3.12 3.62 -14.88
CA SER A 56 -4.23 4.49 -15.22
C SER A 56 -5.50 3.92 -14.58
N SER A 57 -6.07 4.63 -13.61
CA SER A 57 -7.34 4.25 -12.99
C SER A 57 -8.25 5.46 -12.82
N ASN A 58 -9.53 5.37 -13.18
CA ASN A 58 -10.52 6.45 -13.03
C ASN A 58 -10.07 7.85 -13.56
N ASN A 59 -9.34 7.88 -14.68
CA ASN A 59 -8.71 9.08 -15.26
C ASN A 59 -7.58 9.71 -14.43
N CYS A 60 -7.07 9.01 -13.43
CA CYS A 60 -5.83 9.35 -12.73
C CYS A 60 -4.68 8.54 -13.34
N LEU A 61 -3.55 9.20 -13.54
CA LEU A 61 -2.29 8.57 -13.91
C LEU A 61 -1.39 8.57 -12.67
N GLU A 62 -0.80 7.44 -12.36
CA GLU A 62 0.14 7.30 -11.26
C GLU A 62 1.25 6.31 -11.64
N TYR A 63 2.33 6.32 -10.88
CA TYR A 63 3.38 5.31 -10.98
C TYR A 63 3.88 4.92 -9.59
N ILE A 64 4.27 3.67 -9.45
CA ILE A 64 4.76 3.12 -8.18
C ILE A 64 5.88 2.10 -8.44
N PRO A 65 6.93 2.03 -7.60
CA PRO A 65 7.94 0.99 -7.72
C PRO A 65 7.32 -0.41 -7.58
N LYS A 66 7.82 -1.40 -8.32
CA LYS A 66 7.33 -2.79 -8.15
C LYS A 66 7.69 -3.33 -6.78
N SER A 67 8.85 -2.99 -6.23
CA SER A 67 9.33 -3.46 -4.91
C SER A 67 9.23 -4.99 -4.72
N GLY A 68 9.45 -5.74 -5.80
CA GLY A 68 9.34 -7.21 -5.83
C GLY A 68 7.93 -7.76 -6.01
N MET A 69 6.90 -6.90 -6.11
CA MET A 69 5.52 -7.30 -6.38
C MET A 69 5.29 -7.61 -7.87
N THR A 70 4.43 -8.59 -8.12
CA THR A 70 3.90 -8.88 -9.46
C THR A 70 2.62 -8.08 -9.73
N VAL A 71 2.15 -8.07 -10.97
CA VAL A 71 0.82 -7.50 -11.31
C VAL A 71 -0.29 -8.13 -10.47
N GLN A 72 -0.22 -9.44 -10.23
CA GLN A 72 -1.24 -10.12 -9.42
C GLN A 72 -1.22 -9.63 -7.97
N ASP A 73 -0.03 -9.37 -7.41
CA ASP A 73 0.09 -8.79 -6.07
C ASP A 73 -0.46 -7.36 -6.03
N LEU A 74 -0.23 -6.57 -7.09
CA LEU A 74 -0.79 -5.22 -7.22
C LEU A 74 -2.33 -5.26 -7.29
N LEU A 75 -2.93 -6.21 -8.01
CA LEU A 75 -4.40 -6.35 -8.03
C LEU A 75 -4.97 -6.74 -6.64
N ILE A 76 -4.25 -7.57 -5.91
CA ILE A 76 -4.58 -7.89 -4.51
C ILE A 76 -4.47 -6.63 -3.65
N GLU A 77 -3.42 -5.83 -3.84
CA GLU A 77 -3.23 -4.55 -3.18
C GLU A 77 -4.40 -3.58 -3.46
N TYR A 78 -4.82 -3.40 -4.71
CA TYR A 78 -5.99 -2.56 -5.06
C TYR A 78 -7.27 -3.01 -4.35
N THR A 79 -7.50 -4.33 -4.28
CA THR A 79 -8.66 -4.88 -3.55
C THR A 79 -8.63 -4.49 -2.08
N GLY A 80 -7.47 -4.61 -1.43
CA GLY A 80 -7.33 -4.22 -0.03
C GLY A 80 -7.37 -2.71 0.18
N SER A 81 -6.79 -1.92 -0.72
CA SER A 81 -6.85 -0.45 -0.69
C SER A 81 -8.29 0.05 -0.75
N GLY A 82 -9.12 -0.50 -1.64
CA GLY A 82 -10.54 -0.17 -1.72
C GLY A 82 -11.27 -0.48 -0.40
N TRP A 83 -11.07 -1.69 0.13
CA TRP A 83 -11.68 -2.10 1.41
C TRP A 83 -11.27 -1.19 2.58
N ILE A 84 -10.01 -0.76 2.63
CA ILE A 84 -9.51 0.17 3.66
C ILE A 84 -10.11 1.56 3.45
N ALA A 85 -10.14 2.06 2.21
CA ALA A 85 -10.65 3.39 1.87
C ALA A 85 -12.14 3.55 2.23
N ASP A 86 -12.96 2.52 1.97
CA ASP A 86 -14.38 2.48 2.32
C ASP A 86 -14.65 2.60 3.84
N ARG A 87 -13.61 2.48 4.66
CA ARG A 87 -13.69 2.53 6.12
C ARG A 87 -13.13 3.80 6.74
N GLU A 88 -12.88 4.82 5.92
CA GLU A 88 -12.34 6.12 6.32
C GLU A 88 -11.06 5.97 7.15
N PRO A 89 -9.95 5.56 6.53
CA PRO A 89 -8.70 5.30 7.24
C PRO A 89 -8.10 6.62 7.74
N VAL A 90 -7.67 6.61 9.00
CA VAL A 90 -6.95 7.71 9.64
C VAL A 90 -5.58 7.19 10.06
N SER A 91 -4.53 7.67 9.40
CA SER A 91 -3.15 7.36 9.79
C SER A 91 -2.70 8.24 10.96
N ASP A 92 -1.50 8.00 11.47
CA ASP A 92 -0.91 8.87 12.49
C ASP A 92 -0.60 10.26 11.93
N ASP A 93 -0.25 10.36 10.64
CA ASP A 93 0.17 11.60 9.99
C ASP A 93 -0.99 12.45 9.46
N THR A 94 -2.16 11.87 9.22
CA THR A 94 -3.33 12.58 8.67
C THR A 94 -4.34 13.02 9.72
N VAL A 95 -4.13 12.69 11.00
CA VAL A 95 -5.09 13.03 12.06
C VAL A 95 -5.09 14.54 12.34
N VAL A 96 -6.28 15.13 12.38
CA VAL A 96 -6.46 16.50 12.87
C VAL A 96 -6.42 16.47 14.40
N ILE A 97 -5.52 17.25 15.00
CA ILE A 97 -5.40 17.34 16.46
C ILE A 97 -6.75 17.80 17.04
N GLY A 98 -7.32 16.99 17.93
CA GLY A 98 -8.58 17.28 18.61
C GLY A 98 -9.83 16.78 17.89
N ASP A 99 -9.71 15.97 16.82
CA ASP A 99 -10.86 15.27 16.22
C ASP A 99 -11.51 14.32 17.26
N PRO A 100 -12.75 14.59 17.72
CA PRO A 100 -13.40 13.77 18.74
C PRO A 100 -13.82 12.38 18.23
N GLN A 101 -13.78 12.15 16.92
CA GLN A 101 -14.12 10.87 16.30
C GLN A 101 -12.92 9.93 16.19
N VAL A 102 -11.72 10.42 16.48
CA VAL A 102 -10.47 9.64 16.40
C VAL A 102 -9.88 9.51 17.80
N PRO A 103 -9.61 8.28 18.28
CA PRO A 103 -8.97 8.08 19.57
C PRO A 103 -7.62 8.80 19.65
N PRO A 104 -7.25 9.35 20.82
CA PRO A 104 -5.98 10.03 20.98
C PRO A 104 -4.81 9.16 20.54
N LEU A 105 -3.78 9.78 19.94
CA LEU A 105 -2.59 9.07 19.43
C LEU A 105 -1.97 8.12 20.46
N SER A 106 -1.95 8.50 21.74
CA SER A 106 -1.45 7.66 22.83
C SER A 106 -2.25 6.36 23.02
N GLU A 107 -3.57 6.43 22.88
CA GLU A 107 -4.46 5.28 22.99
C GLU A 107 -4.29 4.35 21.80
N ARG A 108 -4.23 4.91 20.58
CA ARG A 108 -3.99 4.16 19.35
C ARG A 108 -2.68 3.37 19.46
N ARG A 109 -1.59 4.03 19.84
CA ARG A 109 -0.27 3.39 20.04
C ARG A 109 -0.29 2.29 21.11
N ALA A 110 -1.02 2.50 22.22
CA ALA A 110 -1.16 1.50 23.28
C ALA A 110 -1.92 0.25 22.80
N ALA A 111 -2.99 0.43 22.03
CA ALA A 111 -3.75 -0.67 21.44
C ALA A 111 -2.86 -1.51 20.50
N PHE A 112 -2.08 -0.87 19.63
CA PHE A 112 -1.15 -1.56 18.73
C PHE A 112 -0.04 -2.31 19.45
N ALA A 113 0.56 -1.70 20.48
CA ALA A 113 1.53 -2.40 21.31
C ALA A 113 0.92 -3.65 21.97
N SER A 114 -0.35 -3.58 22.40
CA SER A 114 -1.07 -4.73 22.94
C SER A 114 -1.28 -5.84 21.91
N PHE A 115 -1.65 -5.50 20.66
CA PHE A 115 -1.79 -6.50 19.59
C PHE A 115 -0.45 -7.16 19.26
N ALA A 116 0.62 -6.38 19.10
CA ALA A 116 1.96 -6.91 18.84
C ALA A 116 2.41 -7.87 19.96
N ALA A 117 2.14 -7.51 21.23
CA ALA A 117 2.49 -8.34 22.37
C ALA A 117 1.68 -9.65 22.46
N LYS A 118 0.39 -9.63 22.10
CA LYS A 118 -0.47 -10.82 22.09
C LYS A 118 -0.04 -11.87 21.06
N GLU A 119 0.40 -11.40 19.90
CA GLU A 119 0.86 -12.27 18.81
C GLU A 119 2.31 -12.73 19.01
N GLY A 120 3.15 -11.90 19.64
CA GLY A 120 4.55 -12.18 19.94
C GLY A 120 4.80 -13.12 21.13
N ARG A 121 4.07 -14.24 21.26
CA ARG A 121 4.04 -15.17 22.44
C ARG A 121 5.40 -15.71 22.95
N ALA A 122 6.54 -15.33 22.37
CA ALA A 122 7.86 -15.63 22.93
C ALA A 122 8.83 -14.42 23.02
N HIS A 123 8.61 -13.32 22.30
CA HIS A 123 9.56 -12.20 22.20
C HIS A 123 8.88 -10.84 21.91
N ALA A 124 7.85 -10.46 22.67
CA ALA A 124 7.13 -9.21 22.47
C ALA A 124 8.03 -7.95 22.39
N GLU A 125 9.18 -7.96 23.09
CA GLU A 125 10.15 -6.85 23.11
C GLU A 125 10.89 -6.62 21.78
N SER A 126 10.89 -7.58 20.85
CA SER A 126 11.57 -7.45 19.56
C SER A 126 10.68 -6.91 18.44
N TRP A 127 9.39 -6.68 18.70
CA TRP A 127 8.46 -6.20 17.67
C TRP A 127 8.45 -4.67 17.60
N LYS A 128 8.58 -4.14 16.39
CA LYS A 128 8.44 -2.72 16.07
C LYS A 128 7.18 -2.50 15.26
N VAL A 129 6.40 -1.50 15.69
CA VAL A 129 5.30 -0.95 14.91
C VAL A 129 5.88 -0.14 13.77
N ILE A 130 5.53 -0.49 12.54
CA ILE A 130 5.97 0.18 11.31
C ILE A 130 4.94 1.21 10.88
N GLU A 131 3.66 0.83 10.88
CA GLU A 131 2.56 1.69 10.43
C GLU A 131 1.27 1.34 11.18
N CYS A 132 0.41 2.33 11.37
CA CYS A 132 -0.83 2.24 12.12
C CYS A 132 -1.96 2.97 11.40
N VAL A 133 -3.05 2.27 11.15
CA VAL A 133 -4.25 2.81 10.52
C VAL A 133 -5.44 2.57 11.45
N PHE A 134 -6.15 3.66 11.78
CA PHE A 134 -7.44 3.58 12.45
C PHE A 134 -8.56 3.63 11.40
N LEU A 135 -9.44 2.64 11.42
CA LEU A 135 -10.60 2.54 10.54
C LEU A 135 -11.79 3.18 11.25
N ARG A 136 -12.13 4.42 10.89
CA ARG A 136 -13.08 5.24 11.65
C ARG A 136 -14.48 4.63 11.66
N THR A 137 -14.96 4.09 10.54
CA THR A 137 -16.34 3.57 10.45
C THR A 137 -16.57 2.36 11.35
N GLU A 138 -15.53 1.55 11.61
CA GLU A 138 -15.62 0.35 12.44
C GLU A 138 -15.01 0.53 13.83
N THR A 139 -14.38 1.67 14.12
CA THR A 139 -13.58 1.90 15.33
C THR A 139 -12.53 0.81 15.57
N LYS A 140 -11.87 0.37 14.49
CA LYS A 140 -10.86 -0.70 14.51
C LYS A 140 -9.48 -0.21 14.14
N TYR A 141 -8.50 -1.02 14.47
CA TYR A 141 -7.09 -0.78 14.20
C TYR A 141 -6.53 -1.82 13.24
N LEU A 142 -5.74 -1.38 12.27
CA LEU A 142 -4.87 -2.19 11.43
C LEU A 142 -3.44 -1.68 11.55
N GLY A 143 -2.49 -2.58 11.75
CA GLY A 143 -1.11 -2.22 11.98
C GLY A 143 -0.18 -3.15 11.25
N LEU A 144 0.92 -2.59 10.75
CA LEU A 144 2.05 -3.36 10.23
C LEU A 144 3.13 -3.43 11.30
N VAL A 145 3.51 -4.63 11.71
CA VAL A 145 4.55 -4.86 12.71
C VAL A 145 5.66 -5.74 12.14
N GLY A 146 6.90 -5.47 12.49
CA GLY A 146 8.05 -6.27 12.06
C GLY A 146 9.03 -6.51 13.20
N GLN A 147 9.91 -7.49 13.02
CA GLN A 147 11.04 -7.71 13.91
C GLN A 147 12.33 -7.27 13.21
N PRO A 148 13.28 -6.65 13.93
CA PRO A 148 14.61 -6.37 13.38
C PRO A 148 15.27 -7.63 12.81
N GLY A 149 15.79 -7.53 11.59
CA GLY A 149 16.51 -8.62 10.93
C GLY A 149 15.63 -9.60 10.15
N LEU A 150 14.30 -9.46 10.18
CA LEU A 150 13.41 -10.22 9.30
C LEU A 150 13.07 -9.42 8.04
N ASP A 151 12.94 -10.15 6.93
CA ASP A 151 12.56 -9.64 5.60
C ASP A 151 11.04 -9.53 5.40
N HIS A 152 10.27 -9.80 6.44
CA HIS A 152 8.81 -9.76 6.43
C HIS A 152 8.25 -9.03 7.64
N ALA A 153 6.99 -8.65 7.50
CA ALA A 153 6.19 -8.05 8.55
C ALA A 153 4.89 -8.83 8.69
N TRP A 154 4.09 -8.43 9.67
CA TRP A 154 2.77 -8.97 9.91
C TRP A 154 1.77 -7.84 9.99
N ILE A 155 0.64 -8.04 9.34
CA ILE A 155 -0.55 -7.24 9.61
C ILE A 155 -1.24 -7.82 10.83
N ILE A 156 -1.54 -6.93 11.77
CA ILE A 156 -2.29 -7.22 12.98
C ILE A 156 -3.44 -6.22 13.10
N GLY A 157 -4.50 -6.60 13.80
CA GLY A 157 -5.62 -5.69 14.01
C GLY A 157 -6.69 -6.28 14.90
N ASN A 158 -7.74 -5.51 15.14
CA ASN A 158 -8.94 -6.01 15.81
C ASN A 158 -9.58 -7.12 14.98
N ASP A 159 -9.85 -8.26 15.62
CA ASP A 159 -10.56 -9.40 15.03
C ASP A 159 -9.92 -9.96 13.74
N LEU A 160 -8.64 -9.67 13.53
CA LEU A 160 -7.87 -10.12 12.39
C LEU A 160 -6.79 -11.10 12.85
N ALA A 161 -6.86 -12.33 12.35
CA ALA A 161 -5.75 -13.27 12.51
C ALA A 161 -4.50 -12.71 11.80
N PRO A 162 -3.29 -12.79 12.40
CA PRO A 162 -2.11 -12.17 11.82
C PRO A 162 -1.81 -12.67 10.41
N ILE A 163 -1.45 -11.73 9.54
CA ILE A 163 -1.15 -12.01 8.14
C ILE A 163 0.31 -11.68 7.89
N LYS A 164 1.12 -12.69 7.56
CA LYS A 164 2.49 -12.47 7.11
C LYS A 164 2.47 -11.75 5.77
N VAL A 165 3.24 -10.67 5.66
CA VAL A 165 3.40 -9.88 4.44
C VAL A 165 4.88 -9.68 4.14
N GLU A 166 5.25 -9.91 2.88
CA GLU A 166 6.62 -9.81 2.39
C GLU A 166 6.83 -8.39 1.79
N PHE A 167 7.75 -8.21 0.85
CA PHE A 167 8.05 -6.92 0.20
C PHE A 167 8.60 -5.84 1.14
N PRO A 168 9.77 -6.05 1.78
CA PRO A 168 10.33 -5.10 2.73
C PRO A 168 10.66 -3.72 2.11
N GLN A 169 10.81 -3.65 0.78
CA GLN A 169 11.09 -2.41 0.04
C GLN A 169 9.81 -1.64 -0.35
N ALA A 170 8.63 -2.26 -0.22
CA ALA A 170 7.37 -1.57 -0.51
C ALA A 170 6.98 -0.65 0.66
N LEU A 171 6.29 0.44 0.35
CA LEU A 171 5.73 1.34 1.36
C LEU A 171 4.81 0.57 2.33
N ALA A 172 4.79 0.97 3.60
CA ALA A 172 4.02 0.28 4.63
C ALA A 172 2.52 0.22 4.32
N SER A 173 1.95 1.30 3.79
CA SER A 173 0.56 1.38 3.34
C SER A 173 0.22 0.32 2.28
N ARG A 174 1.09 0.15 1.28
CA ARG A 174 0.95 -0.86 0.22
C ARG A 174 1.01 -2.28 0.77
N ARG A 175 1.91 -2.53 1.71
CA ARG A 175 2.02 -3.83 2.40
C ARG A 175 0.76 -4.15 3.21
N ILE A 176 0.20 -3.16 3.92
CA ILE A 176 -1.08 -3.30 4.61
C ILE A 176 -2.19 -3.63 3.61
N ALA A 177 -2.35 -2.82 2.56
CA ALA A 177 -3.36 -3.04 1.53
C ALA A 177 -3.27 -4.43 0.90
N PHE A 178 -2.07 -4.86 0.49
CA PHE A 178 -1.85 -6.21 -0.03
C PHE A 178 -2.29 -7.31 0.95
N GLY A 179 -1.89 -7.24 2.22
CA GLY A 179 -2.24 -8.30 3.16
C GLY A 179 -3.72 -8.30 3.53
N ILE A 180 -4.39 -7.14 3.54
CA ILE A 180 -5.86 -7.04 3.63
C ILE A 180 -6.53 -7.66 2.40
N GLY A 181 -6.05 -7.35 1.20
CA GLY A 181 -6.53 -7.98 -0.04
C GLY A 181 -6.43 -9.50 0.01
N LYS A 182 -5.30 -10.04 0.50
CA LYS A 182 -5.15 -11.49 0.75
C LYS A 182 -6.15 -12.03 1.76
N ALA A 183 -6.41 -11.29 2.84
CA ALA A 183 -7.39 -11.69 3.86
C ALA A 183 -8.78 -11.86 3.25
N LEU A 184 -9.20 -10.89 2.44
CA LEU A 184 -10.49 -10.89 1.75
C LEU A 184 -10.61 -12.05 0.76
N GLN A 185 -9.60 -12.26 -0.08
CA GLN A 185 -9.60 -13.36 -1.05
C GLN A 185 -9.66 -14.75 -0.39
N THR A 186 -9.10 -14.88 0.82
CA THR A 186 -9.12 -16.13 1.58
C THR A 186 -10.30 -16.27 2.53
N GLY A 187 -11.23 -15.30 2.55
CA GLY A 187 -12.40 -15.29 3.43
C GLY A 187 -12.07 -15.15 4.92
N LYS A 188 -10.87 -14.65 5.24
CA LYS A 188 -10.41 -14.41 6.63
C LYS A 188 -10.82 -13.04 7.17
N LEU A 189 -11.34 -12.19 6.29
CA LEU A 189 -11.90 -10.89 6.60
C LEU A 189 -13.23 -10.80 5.85
N VAL A 190 -14.29 -10.40 6.55
CA VAL A 190 -15.65 -10.25 6.03
C VAL A 190 -16.03 -8.79 6.07
#